data_AF-A0AAV2YGL0-F1
#
_entry.id   AF-A0AAV2YGL0-F1
#
_cell.length_a   1.000
_cell.length_b   1.000
_cell.length_c   1.000
_cell.angle_alpha   90.00
_cell.angle_beta   90.00
_cell.angle_gamma   90.00
#
_symmetry.space_group_name_H-M   'P 1'
#
loop_
_entity.id
_entity.type
_entity.pdbx_description
1 polymer ?
#
loop_
_entity_poly.entity_id
_entity_poly.type
_entity_poly.pdbx_seq_one_letter_code
_entity_poly.pdbx_strand_id
1 'polypeptide(L)'
;MNGNAKQWRDEDLAHRRQVKQWREDALQRELVWRNDEVERERRLLKLQNEKRAIEARCRQLTMLSQICARLAFISMVSIVEINLPETLNHALIFIYGTVLCMLLCMLACLMLLLAATQFATHTLEEDVRALDVADLTVVSPFSIWWLKKCEDSWLSGERVFRWGVGFFYVEIVVLGWVQFAPHSLATAVTITVICTAFLLYYQTQVVSKWRYLAKFPEPPAYTVTQLTPAAETSGGHSKQWRDEDVAHQQQLKQWREIMLQLELMRRNEDLEHERRLLKLQNEQRSVEARCRQLRTLSQICATLALISMVSIVEIDLPETPLNHALIFTYGTVCSIEVLCMLLCMLVCMMLLLATAQFTNSTLEGDIRALDVSELSVVSPFSLWWLKTCEDSWLLSERAFRWGYGLTYIQLVVLSWVQFGKHSLASVVTITVVCTVFLVYYHTYVVSKWRYLAKFPTAPVSNEMQLVAEVEANYGAS
;
A
#
# COMPACT_ATOMS: atom_id res chain seq x y z
N MET A 1 -67.18 -21.16 -54.17
CA MET A 1 -66.86 -20.09 -53.20
C MET A 1 -66.13 -20.56 -51.93
N ASN A 2 -66.01 -21.87 -51.62
CA ASN A 2 -65.30 -22.36 -50.42
C ASN A 2 -63.75 -22.36 -50.51
N GLY A 3 -63.16 -22.13 -51.69
CA GLY A 3 -61.70 -22.14 -51.89
C GLY A 3 -60.98 -20.97 -51.18
N ASN A 4 -61.52 -19.76 -51.27
CA ASN A 4 -60.89 -18.56 -50.70
C ASN A 4 -60.81 -18.60 -49.17
N ALA A 5 -61.85 -19.10 -48.50
CA ALA A 5 -61.86 -19.17 -47.03
C ALA A 5 -60.80 -20.12 -46.46
N LYS A 6 -60.48 -21.20 -47.17
CA LYS A 6 -59.41 -22.13 -46.78
C LYS A 6 -58.04 -21.51 -47.01
N GLN A 7 -57.84 -20.88 -48.16
CA GLN A 7 -56.59 -20.19 -48.50
C GLN A 7 -56.24 -19.11 -47.46
N TRP A 8 -57.18 -18.24 -47.09
CA TRP A 8 -56.96 -17.19 -46.11
C TRP A 8 -56.60 -17.74 -44.72
N ARG A 9 -57.17 -18.89 -44.34
CA ARG A 9 -56.85 -19.55 -43.07
C ARG A 9 -55.44 -20.13 -43.10
N ASP A 10 -55.05 -20.76 -44.19
CA ASP A 10 -53.71 -21.35 -44.34
C ASP A 10 -52.63 -20.24 -44.37
N GLU A 11 -52.92 -19.10 -45.03
CA GLU A 11 -52.08 -17.90 -45.02
C GLU A 11 -51.97 -17.27 -43.62
N ASP A 12 -53.06 -17.15 -42.87
CA ASP A 12 -53.05 -16.65 -41.49
C ASP A 12 -52.24 -17.58 -40.56
N LEU A 13 -52.42 -18.90 -40.69
CA LEU A 13 -51.65 -19.89 -39.94
C LEU A 13 -50.16 -19.83 -40.29
N ALA A 14 -49.82 -19.66 -41.57
CA ALA A 14 -48.42 -19.49 -42.00
C ALA A 14 -47.81 -18.20 -41.45
N HIS A 15 -48.54 -17.08 -41.51
CA HIS A 15 -48.11 -15.81 -40.95
C HIS A 15 -47.89 -15.91 -39.42
N ARG A 16 -48.79 -16.56 -38.68
CA ARG A 16 -48.61 -16.79 -37.23
C ARG A 16 -47.37 -17.63 -36.92
N ARG A 17 -47.08 -18.65 -37.72
CA ARG A 17 -45.86 -19.46 -37.57
C ARG A 17 -44.59 -18.64 -37.83
N GLN A 18 -44.60 -17.79 -38.86
CA GLN A 18 -43.49 -16.88 -39.14
C GLN A 18 -43.28 -15.87 -38.01
N VAL A 19 -44.35 -15.25 -37.50
CA VAL A 19 -44.27 -14.35 -36.34
C VAL A 19 -43.75 -15.07 -35.11
N LYS A 20 -44.16 -16.33 -34.87
CA LYS A 20 -43.63 -17.15 -33.78
C LYS A 20 -42.14 -17.40 -33.95
N GLN A 21 -41.70 -17.81 -35.15
CA GLN A 21 -40.29 -18.02 -35.46
C GLN A 21 -39.46 -16.74 -35.29
N TRP A 22 -39.95 -15.58 -35.77
CA TRP A 22 -39.25 -14.31 -35.59
C TRP A 22 -39.11 -13.91 -34.12
N ARG A 23 -40.09 -14.24 -33.28
CA ARG A 23 -39.99 -14.02 -31.83
C ARG A 23 -38.95 -14.95 -31.20
N GLU A 24 -38.95 -16.23 -31.56
CA GLU A 24 -37.96 -17.21 -31.07
C GLU A 24 -36.53 -16.81 -31.50
N ASP A 25 -36.33 -16.43 -32.76
CA ASP A 25 -35.06 -15.94 -33.28
C ASP A 25 -34.62 -14.63 -32.61
N ALA A 26 -35.56 -13.71 -32.35
CA ALA A 26 -35.27 -12.48 -31.64
C ALA A 26 -34.81 -12.74 -30.20
N LEU A 27 -35.48 -13.66 -29.50
CA LEU A 27 -35.09 -14.09 -28.16
C LEU A 27 -33.72 -14.77 -28.14
N GLN A 28 -33.44 -15.67 -29.09
CA GLN A 28 -32.12 -16.30 -29.18
C GLN A 28 -31.00 -15.29 -29.45
N ARG A 29 -31.22 -14.34 -30.36
CA ARG A 29 -30.25 -13.27 -30.61
C ARG A 29 -30.04 -12.39 -29.39
N GLU A 30 -31.11 -12.06 -28.67
CA GLU A 30 -31.01 -11.30 -27.43
C GLU A 30 -30.21 -12.07 -26.37
N LEU A 31 -30.48 -13.37 -26.19
CA LEU A 31 -29.73 -14.22 -25.25
C LEU A 31 -28.24 -14.32 -25.60
N VAL A 32 -27.90 -14.52 -26.88
CA VAL A 32 -26.51 -14.54 -27.35
C VAL A 32 -25.85 -13.19 -27.09
N TRP A 33 -26.51 -12.09 -27.46
CA TRP A 33 -25.98 -10.75 -27.24
C TRP A 33 -25.76 -10.45 -25.75
N ARG A 34 -26.68 -10.91 -24.88
CA ARG A 34 -26.54 -10.78 -23.43
C ARG A 34 -25.37 -11.61 -22.87
N ASN A 35 -25.20 -12.83 -23.34
CA ASN A 35 -24.06 -13.66 -22.92
C ASN A 35 -22.73 -13.02 -23.34
N ASP A 36 -22.64 -12.50 -24.57
CA ASP A 36 -21.46 -11.78 -25.08
C ASP A 36 -21.20 -10.47 -24.32
N GLU A 37 -22.26 -9.78 -23.87
CA GLU A 37 -22.15 -8.59 -23.01
C GLU A 37 -21.59 -8.96 -21.62
N VAL A 38 -22.15 -9.98 -20.97
CA VAL A 38 -21.68 -10.46 -19.66
C VAL A 38 -20.24 -10.97 -19.74
N GLU A 39 -19.86 -11.67 -20.81
CA GLU A 39 -18.48 -12.13 -21.01
C GLU A 39 -17.50 -10.96 -21.16
N ARG A 40 -17.86 -9.95 -21.95
CA ARG A 40 -17.05 -8.73 -22.10
C ARG A 40 -16.88 -7.99 -20.77
N GLU A 41 -17.96 -7.83 -20.00
CA GLU A 41 -17.91 -7.19 -18.69
C GLU A 41 -17.01 -7.96 -17.71
N ARG A 42 -17.14 -9.29 -17.65
CA ARG A 42 -16.26 -10.14 -16.81
C ARG A 42 -14.79 -9.99 -17.19
N ARG A 43 -14.46 -9.99 -18.49
CA ARG A 43 -13.08 -9.76 -18.96
C ARG A 43 -12.56 -8.38 -18.58
N LEU A 44 -13.37 -7.33 -18.72
CA LEU A 44 -12.99 -5.97 -18.34
C LEU A 44 -12.74 -5.85 -16.83
N LEU A 45 -13.63 -6.41 -16.01
CA LEU A 45 -13.47 -6.43 -14.56
C LEU A 45 -12.22 -7.21 -14.15
N LYS A 46 -11.96 -8.36 -14.78
CA LYS A 46 -10.75 -9.15 -14.56
C LYS A 46 -9.50 -8.35 -14.93
N LEU A 47 -9.47 -7.71 -16.09
CA LEU A 47 -8.36 -6.88 -16.53
C LEU A 47 -8.09 -5.73 -15.56
N GLN A 48 -9.14 -5.06 -15.08
CA GLN A 48 -9.01 -3.99 -14.08
C GLN A 48 -8.45 -4.50 -12.76
N ASN A 49 -8.90 -5.66 -12.30
CA ASN A 49 -8.38 -6.28 -11.07
C ASN A 49 -6.90 -6.63 -11.18
N GLU A 50 -6.48 -7.29 -12.27
CA GLU A 50 -5.06 -7.61 -12.49
C GLU A 50 -4.20 -6.34 -12.63
N LYS A 51 -4.68 -5.30 -13.31
CA LYS A 51 -3.98 -4.00 -13.39
C LYS A 51 -3.75 -3.37 -12.03
N ARG A 52 -4.73 -3.44 -11.12
CA ARG A 52 -4.58 -2.93 -9.75
C ARG A 52 -3.55 -3.71 -8.94
N ALA A 53 -3.53 -5.04 -9.08
CA ALA A 53 -2.53 -5.88 -8.43
C ALA A 53 -1.11 -5.52 -8.90
N ILE A 54 -0.92 -5.32 -10.21
CA ILE A 54 0.35 -4.84 -10.76
C ILE A 54 0.70 -3.45 -10.22
N GLU A 55 -0.25 -2.52 -10.21
CA GLU A 55 -0.02 -1.17 -9.71
C GLU A 55 0.41 -1.17 -8.24
N ALA A 56 -0.18 -2.03 -7.41
CA ALA A 56 0.22 -2.22 -6.02
C ALA A 56 1.70 -2.64 -5.90
N ARG A 57 2.15 -3.60 -6.73
CA ARG A 57 3.57 -4.03 -6.78
C ARG A 57 4.50 -2.95 -7.29
N CYS A 58 4.12 -2.25 -8.35
CA CYS A 58 4.89 -1.12 -8.87
C CYS A 58 5.07 -0.02 -7.81
N ARG A 59 4.03 0.27 -7.01
CA ARG A 59 4.11 1.21 -5.89
C ARG A 59 5.09 0.71 -4.81
N GLN A 60 5.03 -0.56 -4.43
CA GLN A 60 5.97 -1.17 -3.47
C GLN A 60 7.43 -1.04 -3.95
N LEU A 61 7.70 -1.44 -5.18
CA LEU A 61 9.03 -1.36 -5.81
C LEU A 61 9.55 0.08 -5.91
N THR A 62 8.68 1.02 -6.25
CA THR A 62 9.02 2.45 -6.35
C THR A 62 9.38 3.03 -4.98
N MET A 63 8.65 2.65 -3.92
CA MET A 63 8.94 3.11 -2.57
C MET A 63 10.27 2.56 -2.07
N LEU A 64 10.53 1.27 -2.31
CA LEU A 64 11.78 0.61 -1.97
C LEU A 64 12.96 1.26 -2.71
N SER A 65 12.85 1.45 -4.03
CA SER A 65 13.91 2.06 -4.84
C SER A 65 14.22 3.50 -4.41
N GLN A 66 13.22 4.31 -4.07
CA GLN A 66 13.42 5.67 -3.56
C GLN A 66 14.22 5.70 -2.26
N ILE A 67 14.05 4.73 -1.38
CA ILE A 67 14.78 4.68 -0.10
C ILE A 67 16.17 4.15 -0.30
N CYS A 68 16.36 3.11 -1.12
CA CYS A 68 17.69 2.66 -1.53
C CYS A 68 18.48 3.80 -2.16
N ALA A 69 17.85 4.61 -3.01
CA ALA A 69 18.47 5.77 -3.63
C ALA A 69 18.90 6.83 -2.60
N ARG A 70 18.04 7.15 -1.62
CA ARG A 70 18.39 8.11 -0.56
C ARG A 70 19.51 7.62 0.33
N LEU A 71 19.49 6.36 0.75
CA LEU A 71 20.54 5.77 1.57
C LEU A 71 21.87 5.73 0.80
N ALA A 72 21.85 5.28 -0.46
CA ALA A 72 23.04 5.30 -1.31
C ALA A 72 23.57 6.73 -1.53
N PHE A 73 22.70 7.72 -1.69
CA PHE A 73 23.10 9.12 -1.81
C PHE A 73 23.76 9.64 -0.53
N ILE A 74 23.16 9.42 0.64
CA ILE A 74 23.74 9.82 1.93
C ILE A 74 25.12 9.18 2.12
N SER A 75 25.24 7.90 1.80
CA SER A 75 26.48 7.13 1.91
C SER A 75 27.55 7.57 0.88
N MET A 76 27.13 8.03 -0.29
CA MET A 76 28.06 8.60 -1.27
C MET A 76 28.62 9.93 -0.79
N VAL A 77 27.75 10.80 -0.26
CA VAL A 77 28.15 12.11 0.25
C VAL A 77 29.10 11.96 1.44
N SER A 78 28.82 11.05 2.38
CA SER A 78 29.75 10.76 3.48
C SER A 78 31.13 10.32 2.95
N ILE A 79 31.18 9.46 1.93
CA ILE A 79 32.47 9.00 1.36
C ILE A 79 33.27 10.13 0.73
N VAL A 80 32.62 11.03 -0.01
CA VAL A 80 33.31 12.11 -0.73
C VAL A 80 33.81 13.19 0.24
N GLU A 81 33.07 13.46 1.31
CA GLU A 81 33.38 14.56 2.22
C GLU A 81 34.39 14.16 3.33
N ILE A 82 34.60 12.87 3.62
CA ILE A 82 35.60 12.49 4.63
C ILE A 82 37.01 12.72 4.09
N ASN A 83 37.74 13.61 4.75
CA ASN A 83 39.18 13.74 4.60
C ASN A 83 39.89 12.52 5.21
N LEU A 84 40.05 11.45 4.42
CA LEU A 84 40.70 10.22 4.85
C LEU A 84 42.22 10.45 4.99
N PRO A 85 42.84 10.15 6.14
CA PRO A 85 44.29 10.23 6.30
C PRO A 85 44.98 9.24 5.35
N GLU A 86 46.12 9.62 4.76
CA GLU A 86 46.87 8.82 3.77
C GLU A 86 47.30 7.42 4.26
N THR A 87 47.31 7.21 5.58
CA THR A 87 47.71 5.95 6.23
C THR A 87 46.54 4.99 6.50
N LEU A 88 45.34 5.29 6.01
CA LEU A 88 44.15 4.50 6.31
C LEU A 88 44.27 3.06 5.78
N ASN A 89 43.83 2.12 6.61
CA ASN A 89 43.83 0.70 6.27
C ASN A 89 42.90 0.41 5.07
N HIS A 90 43.42 -0.32 4.08
CA HIS A 90 42.69 -0.74 2.88
C HIS A 90 41.40 -1.52 3.22
N ALA A 91 41.38 -2.24 4.35
CA ALA A 91 40.20 -2.93 4.83
C ALA A 91 39.04 -1.98 5.16
N LEU A 92 39.33 -0.78 5.64
CA LEU A 92 38.31 0.22 5.95
C LEU A 92 37.67 0.77 4.66
N ILE A 93 38.49 1.06 3.65
CA ILE A 93 38.04 1.48 2.31
C ILE A 93 37.15 0.40 1.68
N PHE A 94 37.52 -0.87 1.83
CA PHE A 94 36.70 -1.99 1.36
C PHE A 94 35.33 -2.03 2.05
N ILE A 95 35.28 -1.82 3.38
CA ILE A 95 34.02 -1.76 4.13
C ILE A 95 33.17 -0.57 3.66
N TYR A 96 33.75 0.61 3.44
CA TYR A 96 33.03 1.75 2.86
C TYR A 96 32.51 1.47 1.44
N GLY A 97 33.24 0.71 0.63
CA GLY A 97 32.79 0.27 -0.68
C GLY A 97 31.55 -0.63 -0.66
N THR A 98 31.20 -1.24 0.47
CA THR A 98 29.98 -2.07 0.59
C THR A 98 28.69 -1.27 0.41
N VAL A 99 28.75 0.06 0.49
CA VAL A 99 27.67 0.99 0.12
C VAL A 99 27.16 0.77 -1.31
N LEU A 100 28.03 0.33 -2.22
CA LEU A 100 27.65 -0.03 -3.60
C LEU A 100 26.56 -1.13 -3.64
N CYS A 101 26.44 -1.93 -2.59
CA CYS A 101 25.39 -2.94 -2.44
C CYS A 101 23.97 -2.32 -2.44
N MET A 102 23.81 -1.11 -1.89
CA MET A 102 22.52 -0.40 -1.90
C MET A 102 22.15 0.11 -3.29
N LEU A 103 23.14 0.50 -4.11
CA LEU A 103 22.92 0.82 -5.52
C LEU A 103 22.50 -0.41 -6.31
N LEU A 104 23.13 -1.57 -6.06
CA LEU A 104 22.72 -2.84 -6.69
C LEU A 104 21.27 -3.20 -6.35
N CYS A 105 20.84 -3.00 -5.09
CA CYS A 105 19.46 -3.19 -4.69
C CYS A 105 18.50 -2.24 -5.44
N MET A 106 18.86 -0.96 -5.54
CA MET A 106 18.07 0.03 -6.28
C MET A 106 17.92 -0.35 -7.76
N LEU A 107 19.01 -0.76 -8.41
CA LEU A 107 19.00 -1.23 -9.80
C LEU A 107 18.14 -2.48 -9.97
N ALA A 108 18.24 -3.46 -9.06
CA ALA A 108 17.39 -4.65 -9.09
C ALA A 108 15.90 -4.29 -8.97
N CYS A 109 15.55 -3.36 -8.07
CA CYS A 109 14.18 -2.87 -7.93
C CYS A 109 13.70 -2.15 -9.19
N LEU A 110 14.56 -1.36 -9.84
CA LEU A 110 14.24 -0.67 -11.09
C LEU A 110 14.01 -1.65 -12.25
N MET A 111 14.83 -2.70 -12.35
CA MET A 111 14.66 -3.75 -13.35
C MET A 111 13.36 -4.52 -13.14
N LEU A 112 13.01 -4.85 -11.89
CA LEU A 112 11.72 -5.45 -11.55
C LEU A 112 10.54 -4.52 -11.87
N LEU A 113 10.67 -3.23 -11.60
CA LEU A 113 9.65 -2.23 -11.93
C LEU A 113 9.44 -2.16 -13.45
N LEU A 114 10.52 -2.14 -14.23
CA LEU A 114 10.45 -2.13 -15.70
C LEU A 114 9.80 -3.42 -16.24
N ALA A 115 10.16 -4.57 -15.68
CA ALA A 115 9.56 -5.85 -16.08
C ALA A 115 8.06 -5.88 -15.77
N ALA A 116 7.64 -5.39 -14.61
CA ALA A 116 6.23 -5.34 -14.20
C ALA A 116 5.43 -4.35 -15.06
N THR A 117 5.97 -3.18 -15.39
CA THR A 117 5.29 -2.21 -16.27
C THR A 117 5.19 -2.73 -17.71
N GLN A 118 6.24 -3.39 -18.23
CA GLN A 118 6.20 -4.02 -19.54
C GLN A 118 5.14 -5.14 -19.61
N PHE A 119 5.03 -5.96 -18.55
CA PHE A 119 3.99 -6.98 -18.46
C PHE A 119 2.58 -6.35 -18.48
N ALA A 120 2.39 -5.28 -17.71
CA ALA A 120 1.12 -4.57 -17.64
C ALA A 120 0.67 -3.98 -18.99
N THR A 121 1.62 -3.48 -19.79
CA THR A 121 1.32 -2.79 -21.05
C THR A 121 1.16 -3.73 -22.23
N HIS A 122 1.94 -4.82 -22.29
CA HIS A 122 2.00 -5.66 -23.49
C HIS A 122 1.35 -7.02 -23.35
N THR A 123 1.58 -7.74 -22.26
CA THR A 123 1.17 -9.15 -22.17
C THR A 123 -0.10 -9.36 -21.39
N LEU A 124 -0.42 -8.48 -20.43
CA LEU A 124 -1.58 -8.66 -19.57
C LEU A 124 -2.90 -8.75 -20.35
N GLU A 125 -3.10 -7.86 -21.32
CA GLU A 125 -4.35 -7.84 -22.08
C GLU A 125 -4.49 -9.06 -22.99
N GLU A 126 -3.39 -9.52 -23.58
CA GLU A 126 -3.36 -10.75 -24.38
C GLU A 126 -3.65 -11.98 -23.52
N ASP A 127 -2.99 -12.09 -22.36
CA ASP A 127 -3.20 -13.17 -21.41
C ASP A 127 -4.66 -13.21 -20.95
N VAL A 128 -5.23 -12.07 -20.54
CA VAL A 128 -6.65 -11.98 -20.09
C VAL A 128 -7.63 -12.33 -21.21
N ARG A 129 -7.35 -11.95 -22.46
CA ARG A 129 -8.19 -12.31 -23.61
C ARG A 129 -8.10 -13.80 -23.96
N ALA A 130 -6.98 -14.44 -23.68
CA ALA A 130 -6.75 -15.87 -23.94
C ALA A 130 -7.38 -16.80 -22.89
N LEU A 131 -7.81 -16.29 -21.72
CA LEU A 131 -8.53 -17.12 -20.74
C LEU A 131 -9.93 -17.49 -21.21
N ASP A 132 -10.29 -18.74 -20.92
CA ASP A 132 -11.66 -19.22 -21.04
C ASP A 132 -12.57 -18.59 -19.97
N VAL A 133 -13.87 -18.52 -20.26
CA VAL A 133 -14.88 -17.88 -19.41
C VAL A 133 -14.96 -18.53 -18.02
N ALA A 134 -14.67 -19.84 -17.92
CA ALA A 134 -14.62 -20.55 -16.65
C ALA A 134 -13.41 -20.16 -15.78
N ASP A 135 -12.26 -19.88 -16.40
CA ASP A 135 -11.01 -19.59 -15.69
C ASP A 135 -10.88 -18.12 -15.28
N LEU A 136 -11.69 -17.23 -15.86
CA LEU A 136 -11.69 -15.79 -15.59
C LEU A 136 -11.80 -15.45 -14.09
N THR A 137 -12.50 -16.26 -13.30
CA THR A 137 -12.74 -15.99 -11.87
C THR A 137 -11.66 -16.61 -10.98
N VAL A 138 -10.98 -17.66 -11.44
CA VAL A 138 -10.09 -18.49 -10.61
C VAL A 138 -8.63 -18.09 -10.81
N VAL A 139 -8.21 -17.95 -12.06
CA VAL A 139 -6.78 -17.82 -12.41
C VAL A 139 -6.38 -16.35 -12.43
N SER A 140 -5.29 -15.96 -11.76
CA SER A 140 -4.65 -14.65 -11.90
C SER A 140 -3.40 -14.77 -12.77
N PRO A 141 -3.44 -14.32 -14.04
CA PRO A 141 -2.29 -14.38 -14.94
C PRO A 141 -1.08 -13.63 -14.38
N PHE A 142 -1.30 -12.47 -13.75
CA PHE A 142 -0.22 -11.70 -13.14
C PHE A 142 0.48 -12.48 -12.03
N SER A 143 -0.28 -13.13 -11.14
CA SER A 143 0.30 -13.88 -10.02
C SER A 143 1.15 -15.05 -10.50
N ILE A 144 0.66 -15.79 -11.49
CA ILE A 144 1.43 -16.91 -12.10
C ILE A 144 2.71 -16.40 -12.74
N TRP A 145 2.62 -15.31 -13.52
CA TRP A 145 3.78 -14.70 -14.16
C TRP A 145 4.80 -14.20 -13.14
N TRP A 146 4.33 -13.49 -12.10
CA TRP A 146 5.17 -12.92 -11.05
C TRP A 146 5.90 -14.02 -10.27
N LEU A 147 5.18 -15.06 -9.85
CA LEU A 147 5.78 -16.21 -9.15
C LEU A 147 6.86 -16.89 -9.99
N LYS A 148 6.64 -17.02 -11.30
CA LYS A 148 7.58 -17.70 -12.20
C LYS A 148 8.82 -16.88 -12.55
N LYS A 149 8.69 -15.56 -12.71
CA LYS A 149 9.78 -14.71 -13.25
C LYS A 149 10.37 -13.73 -12.26
N CYS A 150 9.55 -13.18 -11.36
CA CYS A 150 9.92 -12.02 -10.55
C CYS A 150 10.15 -12.37 -9.07
N GLU A 151 9.49 -13.40 -8.54
CA GLU A 151 9.52 -13.71 -7.11
C GLU A 151 10.93 -13.97 -6.58
N ASP A 152 11.73 -14.80 -7.26
CA ASP A 152 13.11 -15.07 -6.84
C ASP A 152 13.99 -13.81 -6.83
N SER A 153 13.83 -12.96 -7.86
CA SER A 153 14.56 -11.69 -7.97
C SER A 153 14.10 -10.68 -6.92
N TRP A 154 12.80 -10.64 -6.61
CA TRP A 154 12.23 -9.84 -5.54
C TRP A 154 12.78 -10.26 -4.17
N LEU A 155 12.71 -11.55 -3.84
CA LEU A 155 13.24 -12.10 -2.58
C LEU A 155 14.76 -11.91 -2.47
N SER A 156 15.47 -11.92 -3.59
CA SER A 156 16.90 -11.58 -3.64
C SER A 156 17.11 -10.10 -3.35
N GLY A 157 16.41 -9.20 -4.05
CA GLY A 157 16.49 -7.75 -3.84
C GLY A 157 16.13 -7.34 -2.41
N GLU A 158 15.14 -7.99 -1.82
CA GLU A 158 14.75 -7.84 -0.42
C GLU A 158 15.88 -8.22 0.56
N ARG A 159 16.56 -9.35 0.30
CA ARG A 159 17.71 -9.77 1.11
C ARG A 159 18.84 -8.76 1.00
N VAL A 160 19.17 -8.32 -0.21
CA VAL A 160 20.21 -7.30 -0.46
C VAL A 160 19.86 -5.99 0.25
N PHE A 161 18.60 -5.56 0.21
CA PHE A 161 18.13 -4.37 0.93
C PHE A 161 18.38 -4.47 2.44
N ARG A 162 18.02 -5.60 3.06
CA ARG A 162 18.22 -5.83 4.49
C ARG A 162 19.70 -5.79 4.87
N TRP A 163 20.56 -6.42 4.05
CA TRP A 163 22.00 -6.35 4.25
C TRP A 163 22.55 -4.94 4.11
N GLY A 164 22.10 -4.21 3.08
CA GLY A 164 22.53 -2.85 2.84
C GLY A 164 22.12 -1.87 3.94
N VAL A 165 20.92 -2.01 4.53
CA VAL A 165 20.55 -1.27 5.75
C VAL A 165 21.51 -1.60 6.90
N GLY A 166 21.89 -2.87 7.07
CA GLY A 166 22.89 -3.27 8.07
C GLY A 166 24.26 -2.63 7.82
N PHE A 167 24.75 -2.65 6.58
CA PHE A 167 26.01 -2.01 6.20
C PHE A 167 25.99 -0.50 6.42
N PHE A 168 24.86 0.16 6.21
CA PHE A 168 24.71 1.59 6.49
C PHE A 168 24.89 1.93 7.97
N TYR A 169 24.40 1.09 8.91
CA TYR A 169 24.69 1.29 10.33
C TYR A 169 26.18 1.08 10.64
N VAL A 170 26.81 0.09 10.01
CA VAL A 170 28.27 -0.14 10.16
C VAL A 170 29.04 1.06 9.65
N GLU A 171 28.64 1.64 8.51
CA GLU A 171 29.22 2.86 7.98
C GLU A 171 29.16 4.01 8.99
N ILE A 172 28.00 4.28 9.60
CA ILE A 172 27.87 5.32 10.66
C ILE A 172 28.81 5.07 11.83
N VAL A 173 28.98 3.80 12.23
CA VAL A 173 29.95 3.45 13.27
C VAL A 173 31.36 3.81 12.83
N VAL A 174 31.76 3.40 11.63
CA VAL A 174 33.10 3.71 11.09
C VAL A 174 33.31 5.22 10.95
N LEU A 175 32.30 5.98 10.50
CA LEU A 175 32.32 7.45 10.48
C LEU A 175 32.60 8.01 11.87
N GLY A 176 31.88 7.49 12.88
CA GLY A 176 32.06 7.89 14.26
C GLY A 176 33.48 7.64 14.79
N TRP A 177 34.09 6.52 14.39
CA TRP A 177 35.48 6.22 14.74
C TRP A 177 36.48 7.11 14.00
N VAL A 178 36.32 7.31 12.68
CA VAL A 178 37.24 8.13 11.89
C VAL A 178 37.23 9.58 12.37
N GLN A 179 36.03 10.15 12.59
CA GLN A 179 35.89 11.56 12.94
C GLN A 179 36.15 11.86 14.42
N PHE A 180 35.64 11.02 15.34
CA PHE A 180 35.66 11.36 16.78
C PHE A 180 36.72 10.64 17.60
N ALA A 181 37.28 9.51 17.14
CA ALA A 181 38.27 8.77 17.95
C ALA A 181 39.52 9.59 18.31
N PRO A 182 40.07 10.46 17.44
CA PRO A 182 41.22 11.29 17.79
C PRO A 182 40.93 12.29 18.92
N HIS A 183 39.70 12.79 19.01
CA HIS A 183 39.32 13.86 19.94
C HIS A 183 38.63 13.34 21.22
N SER A 184 37.85 12.28 21.12
CA SER A 184 37.07 11.71 22.21
C SER A 184 36.66 10.26 21.92
N LEU A 185 37.41 9.31 22.50
CA LEU A 185 37.10 7.88 22.44
C LEU A 185 35.71 7.57 22.99
N ALA A 186 35.27 8.29 24.04
CA ALA A 186 33.95 8.12 24.62
C ALA A 186 32.83 8.34 23.58
N THR A 187 32.99 9.34 22.71
CA THR A 187 32.01 9.63 21.65
C THR A 187 31.91 8.46 20.68
N ALA A 188 33.04 8.01 20.12
CA ALA A 188 33.06 6.89 19.17
C ALA A 188 32.44 5.60 19.75
N VAL A 189 32.72 5.30 21.02
CA VAL A 189 32.10 4.16 21.73
C VAL A 189 30.60 4.35 21.87
N THR A 190 30.13 5.54 22.28
CA THR A 190 28.69 5.80 22.38
C THR A 190 27.96 5.67 21.04
N ILE A 191 28.52 6.21 19.95
CA ILE A 191 27.95 6.06 18.60
C ILE A 191 27.83 4.58 18.25
N THR A 192 28.86 3.79 18.54
CA THR A 192 28.87 2.34 18.30
C THR A 192 27.78 1.62 19.08
N VAL A 193 27.63 1.90 20.38
CA VAL A 193 26.61 1.29 21.24
C VAL A 193 25.21 1.64 20.76
N ILE A 194 24.96 2.91 20.44
CA ILE A 194 23.64 3.36 19.99
C ILE A 194 23.32 2.74 18.62
N CYS A 195 24.23 2.78 17.64
CA CYS A 195 24.03 2.14 16.33
C CYS A 195 23.76 0.63 16.45
N THR A 196 24.50 -0.06 17.33
CA THR A 196 24.30 -1.50 17.58
C THR A 196 22.93 -1.76 18.20
N ALA A 197 22.50 -0.95 19.17
CA ALA A 197 21.18 -1.07 19.78
C ALA A 197 20.05 -0.84 18.77
N PHE A 198 20.18 0.17 17.88
CA PHE A 198 19.21 0.43 16.81
C PHE A 198 19.20 -0.69 15.76
N LEU A 199 20.36 -1.24 15.40
CA LEU A 199 20.45 -2.38 14.49
C LEU A 199 19.76 -3.61 15.08
N LEU A 200 20.00 -3.92 16.36
CA LEU A 200 19.32 -5.02 17.06
C LEU A 200 17.81 -4.77 17.14
N TYR A 201 17.40 -3.54 17.44
CA TYR A 201 16.00 -3.15 17.43
C TYR A 201 15.36 -3.36 16.06
N TYR A 202 16.02 -2.91 14.99
CA TYR A 202 15.56 -3.09 13.62
C TYR A 202 15.41 -4.58 13.26
N GLN A 203 16.42 -5.40 13.55
CA GLN A 203 16.39 -6.84 13.26
C GLN A 203 15.29 -7.57 14.05
N THR A 204 15.11 -7.24 15.33
CA THR A 204 14.17 -7.95 16.19
C THR A 204 12.72 -7.52 16.01
N GLN A 205 12.45 -6.23 15.76
CA GLN A 205 11.09 -5.70 15.69
C GLN A 205 10.60 -5.50 14.27
N VAL A 206 11.43 -4.90 13.41
CA VAL A 206 11.00 -4.48 12.07
C VAL A 206 11.05 -5.68 11.12
N VAL A 207 12.17 -6.39 11.08
CA VAL A 207 12.36 -7.53 10.17
C VAL A 207 11.46 -8.71 10.55
N SER A 208 11.28 -8.98 11.84
CA SER A 208 10.47 -10.11 12.31
C SER A 208 9.00 -9.96 11.92
N LYS A 209 8.40 -8.79 12.16
CA LYS A 209 7.01 -8.48 11.78
C LYS A 209 6.80 -8.59 10.28
N TRP A 210 7.80 -8.20 9.51
CA TRP A 210 7.67 -8.16 8.06
C TRP A 210 7.76 -9.54 7.39
N ARG A 211 8.48 -10.50 7.99
CA ARG A 211 8.47 -11.89 7.50
C ARG A 211 7.06 -12.49 7.49
N TYR A 212 6.19 -12.06 8.39
CA TYR A 212 4.79 -12.52 8.42
C TYR A 212 3.94 -11.83 7.36
N LEU A 213 4.17 -10.52 7.12
CA LEU A 213 3.44 -9.75 6.12
C LEU A 213 3.84 -10.10 4.68
N ALA A 214 5.05 -10.61 4.45
CA ALA A 214 5.53 -10.99 3.12
C ALA A 214 4.98 -12.33 2.60
N LYS A 215 4.41 -13.18 3.47
CA LYS A 215 3.85 -14.47 3.03
C LYS A 215 2.45 -14.28 2.44
N PHE A 216 2.29 -14.66 1.18
CA PHE A 216 0.99 -14.69 0.52
C PHE A 216 0.10 -15.78 1.14
N PRO A 217 -1.19 -15.50 1.37
CA PRO A 217 -2.15 -16.56 1.68
C PRO A 217 -2.23 -17.50 0.47
N GLU A 218 -2.02 -18.79 0.70
CA GLU A 218 -2.21 -19.80 -0.34
C GLU A 218 -3.66 -19.80 -0.81
N PRO A 219 -3.92 -19.93 -2.13
CA PRO A 219 -5.27 -19.93 -2.65
C PRO A 219 -6.04 -21.14 -2.07
N PRO A 220 -7.26 -20.95 -1.55
CA PRO A 220 -8.05 -22.05 -1.04
C PRO A 220 -8.38 -23.05 -2.16
N ALA A 221 -8.18 -24.33 -1.87
CA ALA A 221 -8.50 -25.43 -2.78
C ALA A 221 -10.03 -25.54 -2.93
N TYR A 222 -10.59 -24.91 -3.96
CA TYR A 222 -12.02 -25.01 -4.25
C TYR A 222 -12.35 -26.35 -4.90
N THR A 223 -13.20 -27.13 -4.23
CA THR A 223 -13.80 -28.35 -4.77
C THR A 223 -15.12 -27.97 -5.44
N VAL A 224 -15.13 -27.89 -6.77
CA VAL A 224 -16.31 -27.50 -7.54
C VAL A 224 -17.34 -28.63 -7.49
N THR A 225 -18.45 -28.42 -6.78
CA THR A 225 -19.60 -29.34 -6.79
C THR A 225 -20.51 -28.94 -7.93
N GLN A 226 -20.54 -29.73 -9.00
CA GLN A 226 -21.40 -29.51 -10.17
C GLN A 226 -22.88 -29.73 -9.81
N LEU A 227 -23.72 -28.73 -10.02
CA LEU A 227 -25.18 -28.84 -9.96
C LEU A 227 -25.75 -29.11 -11.36
N THR A 228 -26.37 -30.26 -11.53
CA THR A 228 -27.09 -30.69 -12.74
C THR A 228 -28.47 -30.02 -12.84
N PRO A 229 -28.86 -29.46 -14.00
CA PRO A 229 -30.18 -28.89 -14.22
C PRO A 229 -31.24 -29.98 -14.43
N ALA A 230 -32.40 -29.81 -13.80
CA ALA A 230 -33.57 -30.67 -13.94
C ALA A 230 -34.31 -30.36 -15.26
N ALA A 231 -34.65 -31.42 -16.00
CA ALA A 231 -35.36 -31.35 -17.27
C ALA A 231 -36.89 -31.30 -17.06
N GLU A 232 -37.56 -30.34 -17.69
CA GLU A 232 -39.02 -30.28 -17.76
C GLU A 232 -39.55 -30.94 -19.05
N THR A 233 -40.54 -31.81 -18.89
CA THR A 233 -41.24 -32.55 -19.94
C THR A 233 -42.43 -31.77 -20.49
N SER A 234 -42.54 -31.68 -21.82
CA SER A 234 -43.71 -31.13 -22.53
C SER A 234 -44.67 -32.24 -22.98
N GLY A 235 -45.97 -31.95 -23.00
CA GLY A 235 -46.97 -32.86 -23.57
C GLY A 235 -48.35 -32.23 -23.80
N GLY A 236 -48.86 -32.38 -25.03
CA GLY A 236 -50.27 -32.60 -25.31
C GLY A 236 -51.10 -31.42 -25.84
N HIS A 237 -51.25 -31.33 -27.16
CA HIS A 237 -52.13 -30.41 -27.90
C HIS A 237 -53.59 -30.90 -27.98
N SER A 238 -54.52 -29.95 -28.20
CA SER A 238 -55.71 -30.04 -29.08
C SER A 238 -57.08 -29.72 -28.45
N LYS A 239 -57.34 -28.42 -28.23
CA LYS A 239 -58.56 -27.66 -28.59
C LYS A 239 -58.39 -26.23 -28.07
N GLN A 240 -57.40 -25.52 -28.60
CA GLN A 240 -56.59 -24.68 -27.73
C GLN A 240 -56.46 -23.21 -28.19
N TRP A 241 -56.78 -22.86 -29.43
CA TRP A 241 -56.33 -21.56 -29.99
C TRP A 241 -57.05 -20.29 -29.50
N ARG A 242 -58.31 -20.38 -29.06
CA ARG A 242 -59.09 -19.20 -28.61
C ARG A 242 -58.90 -18.94 -27.11
N ASP A 243 -58.76 -20.01 -26.33
CA ASP A 243 -58.31 -19.95 -24.94
C ASP A 243 -56.81 -19.65 -24.86
N GLU A 244 -55.99 -20.08 -25.83
CA GLU A 244 -54.59 -19.67 -25.99
C GLU A 244 -54.44 -18.18 -26.24
N ASP A 245 -55.34 -17.53 -26.97
CA ASP A 245 -55.21 -16.10 -27.26
C ASP A 245 -55.53 -15.25 -26.02
N VAL A 246 -56.55 -15.64 -25.25
CA VAL A 246 -56.88 -15.01 -23.96
C VAL A 246 -55.80 -15.32 -22.92
N ALA A 247 -55.32 -16.57 -22.84
CA ALA A 247 -54.20 -16.95 -21.98
C ALA A 247 -52.92 -16.23 -22.38
N HIS A 248 -52.66 -16.05 -23.68
CA HIS A 248 -51.52 -15.29 -24.20
C HIS A 248 -51.64 -13.81 -23.85
N GLN A 249 -52.83 -13.21 -23.89
CA GLN A 249 -53.02 -11.84 -23.42
C GLN A 249 -52.84 -11.68 -21.90
N GLN A 250 -53.29 -12.65 -21.10
CA GLN A 250 -53.06 -12.67 -19.66
C GLN A 250 -51.57 -12.87 -19.34
N GLN A 251 -50.91 -13.78 -20.04
CA GLN A 251 -49.47 -13.96 -19.99
C GLN A 251 -48.75 -12.66 -20.36
N LEU A 252 -49.17 -11.94 -21.39
CA LEU A 252 -48.57 -10.64 -21.75
C LEU A 252 -48.76 -9.55 -20.70
N LYS A 253 -49.85 -9.57 -19.92
CA LYS A 253 -50.04 -8.65 -18.78
C LYS A 253 -49.12 -9.03 -17.63
N GLN A 254 -49.09 -10.31 -17.25
CA GLN A 254 -48.18 -10.82 -16.22
C GLN A 254 -46.71 -10.55 -16.60
N TRP A 255 -46.34 -10.78 -17.86
CA TRP A 255 -45.01 -10.48 -18.38
C TRP A 255 -44.68 -8.99 -18.26
N ARG A 256 -45.63 -8.08 -18.52
CA ARG A 256 -45.40 -6.64 -18.35
C ARG A 256 -45.16 -6.26 -16.90
N GLU A 257 -45.91 -6.83 -15.97
CA GLU A 257 -45.71 -6.61 -14.53
C GLU A 257 -44.38 -7.18 -14.05
N ILE A 258 -44.02 -8.38 -14.48
CA ILE A 258 -42.72 -9.01 -14.20
C ILE A 258 -41.58 -8.14 -14.75
N MET A 259 -41.70 -7.65 -15.98
CA MET A 259 -40.69 -6.77 -16.58
C MET A 259 -40.52 -5.46 -15.79
N LEU A 260 -41.63 -4.85 -15.34
CA LEU A 260 -41.58 -3.64 -14.52
C LEU A 260 -40.93 -3.90 -13.16
N GLN A 261 -41.26 -5.02 -12.50
CA GLN A 261 -40.62 -5.41 -11.25
C GLN A 261 -39.12 -5.66 -11.42
N LEU A 262 -38.74 -6.32 -12.53
CA LEU A 262 -37.34 -6.59 -12.84
C LEU A 262 -36.56 -5.30 -13.14
N GLU A 263 -37.20 -4.31 -13.76
CA GLU A 263 -36.61 -2.98 -13.97
C GLU A 263 -36.42 -2.21 -12.66
N LEU A 264 -37.39 -2.28 -11.74
CA LEU A 264 -37.26 -1.68 -10.41
C LEU A 264 -36.18 -2.36 -9.56
N MET A 265 -36.11 -3.69 -9.59
CA MET A 265 -35.04 -4.42 -8.91
C MET A 265 -33.67 -4.04 -9.47
N ARG A 266 -33.52 -3.98 -10.80
CA ARG A 266 -32.27 -3.54 -11.44
C ARG A 266 -31.89 -2.12 -11.03
N ARG A 267 -32.85 -1.19 -11.01
CA ARG A 267 -32.58 0.19 -10.58
C ARG A 267 -32.14 0.28 -9.12
N ASN A 268 -32.69 -0.58 -8.26
CA ASN A 268 -32.25 -0.67 -6.87
C ASN A 268 -30.84 -1.27 -6.76
N GLU A 269 -30.54 -2.31 -7.54
CA GLU A 269 -29.19 -2.88 -7.64
C GLU A 269 -28.17 -1.84 -8.13
N ASP A 270 -28.53 -1.03 -9.14
CA ASP A 270 -27.69 0.06 -9.65
C ASP A 270 -27.41 1.12 -8.56
N LEU A 271 -28.44 1.55 -7.83
CA LEU A 271 -28.29 2.51 -6.74
C LEU A 271 -27.44 1.95 -5.58
N GLU A 272 -27.59 0.67 -5.27
CA GLU A 272 -26.74 -0.01 -4.30
C GLU A 272 -25.29 -0.11 -4.78
N HIS A 273 -25.08 -0.44 -6.05
CA HIS A 273 -23.76 -0.45 -6.67
C HIS A 273 -23.09 0.92 -6.61
N GLU A 274 -23.80 2.00 -6.92
CA GLU A 274 -23.29 3.37 -6.78
C GLU A 274 -22.90 3.70 -5.34
N ARG A 275 -23.73 3.33 -4.36
CA ARG A 275 -23.40 3.51 -2.94
C ARG A 275 -22.15 2.73 -2.54
N ARG A 276 -21.99 1.50 -3.03
CA ARG A 276 -20.78 0.68 -2.79
C ARG A 276 -19.55 1.34 -3.40
N LEU A 277 -19.65 1.84 -4.64
CA LEU A 277 -18.56 2.55 -5.30
C LEU A 277 -18.16 3.82 -4.53
N LEU A 278 -19.12 4.61 -4.06
CA LEU A 278 -18.82 5.80 -3.25
C LEU A 278 -18.12 5.46 -1.93
N LYS A 279 -18.53 4.38 -1.25
CA LYS A 279 -17.85 3.88 -0.04
C LYS A 279 -16.41 3.48 -0.34
N LEU A 280 -16.20 2.64 -1.36
CA LEU A 280 -14.87 2.22 -1.80
C LEU A 280 -13.98 3.40 -2.20
N GLN A 281 -14.52 4.39 -2.90
CA GLN A 281 -13.79 5.61 -3.25
C GLN A 281 -13.38 6.42 -2.01
N ASN A 282 -14.26 6.55 -1.02
CA ASN A 282 -13.92 7.26 0.22
C ASN A 282 -12.83 6.52 1.01
N GLU A 283 -12.90 5.20 1.07
CA GLU A 283 -11.85 4.37 1.68
C GLU A 283 -10.53 4.53 0.93
N GLN A 284 -10.54 4.44 -0.39
CA GLN A 284 -9.35 4.65 -1.21
C GLN A 284 -8.73 6.04 -0.97
N ARG A 285 -9.53 7.11 -0.91
CA ARG A 285 -9.04 8.46 -0.58
C ARG A 285 -8.39 8.51 0.80
N SER A 286 -8.94 7.79 1.78
CA SER A 286 -8.38 7.72 3.13
C SER A 286 -7.01 7.01 3.14
N VAL A 287 -6.88 5.90 2.41
CA VAL A 287 -5.62 5.16 2.24
C VAL A 287 -4.60 6.03 1.53
N GLU A 288 -4.98 6.70 0.43
CA GLU A 288 -4.10 7.58 -0.33
C GLU A 288 -3.64 8.80 0.48
N ALA A 289 -4.50 9.37 1.32
CA ALA A 289 -4.13 10.45 2.22
C ALA A 289 -3.04 10.01 3.22
N ARG A 290 -3.20 8.84 3.86
CA ARG A 290 -2.19 8.25 4.76
C ARG A 290 -0.89 7.94 4.02
N CYS A 291 -0.98 7.36 2.83
CA CYS A 291 0.20 7.07 2.01
C CYS A 291 0.96 8.35 1.63
N ARG A 292 0.25 9.44 1.31
CA ARG A 292 0.89 10.74 1.04
C ARG A 292 1.63 11.27 2.27
N GLN A 293 0.99 11.24 3.44
CA GLN A 293 1.61 11.65 4.70
C GLN A 293 2.89 10.86 5.02
N LEU A 294 2.84 9.54 4.87
CA LEU A 294 4.00 8.66 5.10
C LEU A 294 5.15 8.95 4.13
N ARG A 295 4.85 9.21 2.84
CA ARG A 295 5.87 9.57 1.84
C ARG A 295 6.54 10.90 2.17
N THR A 296 5.76 11.93 2.48
CA THR A 296 6.30 13.25 2.85
C THR A 296 7.12 13.17 4.13
N LEU A 297 6.66 12.41 5.13
CA LEU A 297 7.38 12.23 6.38
C LEU A 297 8.71 11.52 6.15
N SER A 298 8.71 10.43 5.37
CA SER A 298 9.92 9.70 4.97
C SER A 298 10.90 10.58 4.21
N GLN A 299 10.42 11.45 3.31
CA GLN A 299 11.27 12.40 2.56
C GLN A 299 11.94 13.40 3.49
N ILE A 300 11.17 14.03 4.39
CA ILE A 300 11.70 15.01 5.35
C ILE A 300 12.74 14.36 6.29
N CYS A 301 12.46 13.16 6.80
CA CYS A 301 13.41 12.43 7.66
C CYS A 301 14.73 12.16 6.93
N ALA A 302 14.66 11.72 5.67
CA ALA A 302 15.85 11.47 4.87
C ALA A 302 16.68 12.74 4.64
N THR A 303 16.02 13.87 4.35
CA THR A 303 16.73 15.15 4.17
C THR A 303 17.37 15.65 5.45
N LEU A 304 16.72 15.49 6.61
CA LEU A 304 17.28 15.90 7.90
C LEU A 304 18.44 15.00 8.31
N ALA A 305 18.31 13.68 8.12
CA ALA A 305 19.40 12.73 8.36
C ALA A 305 20.63 13.05 7.49
N LEU A 306 20.41 13.39 6.21
CA LEU A 306 21.47 13.82 5.30
C LEU A 306 22.17 15.08 5.80
N ILE A 307 21.42 16.16 6.12
CA ILE A 307 21.99 17.42 6.60
C ILE A 307 22.80 17.18 7.87
N SER A 308 22.26 16.37 8.79
CA SER A 308 22.93 16.02 10.04
C SER A 308 24.23 15.25 9.75
N MET A 309 24.22 14.24 8.88
CA MET A 309 25.42 13.50 8.44
C MET A 309 26.46 14.39 7.77
N VAL A 310 26.06 15.25 6.82
CA VAL A 310 26.97 16.19 6.15
C VAL A 310 27.65 17.10 7.17
N SER A 311 26.89 17.61 8.14
CA SER A 311 27.47 18.45 9.19
C SER A 311 28.52 17.71 10.02
N ILE A 312 28.38 16.40 10.29
CA ILE A 312 29.41 15.64 11.02
C ILE A 312 30.74 15.68 10.26
N VAL A 313 30.66 15.52 8.94
CA VAL A 313 31.82 15.32 8.09
C VAL A 313 32.51 16.64 7.74
N GLU A 314 31.74 17.70 7.49
CA GLU A 314 32.29 19.01 7.08
C GLU A 314 32.94 19.79 8.23
N ILE A 315 32.63 19.48 9.50
CA ILE A 315 33.18 20.26 10.63
C ILE A 315 34.61 19.81 10.92
N ASP A 316 35.55 20.69 10.61
CA ASP A 316 36.90 20.63 11.14
C ASP A 316 36.89 20.85 12.66
N LEU A 317 37.12 19.79 13.41
CA LEU A 317 37.23 19.86 14.86
C LEU A 317 38.53 20.58 15.23
N PRO A 318 38.48 21.71 15.96
CA PRO A 318 39.68 22.48 16.26
C PRO A 318 40.63 21.68 17.18
N GLU A 319 41.92 21.64 16.84
CA GLU A 319 42.97 20.93 17.60
C GLU A 319 43.21 21.46 19.03
N THR A 320 42.78 22.69 19.30
CA THR A 320 42.86 23.30 20.64
C THR A 320 42.06 22.48 21.66
N PRO A 321 42.36 22.56 22.96
CA PRO A 321 41.55 21.94 24.02
C PRO A 321 40.19 22.64 24.15
N LEU A 322 39.36 22.53 23.12
CA LEU A 322 37.93 22.76 23.22
C LEU A 322 37.42 21.77 24.28
N ASN A 323 36.39 22.16 25.03
CA ASN A 323 35.78 21.28 26.02
C ASN A 323 35.43 19.93 25.36
N HIS A 324 36.15 18.85 25.69
CA HIS A 324 35.86 17.49 25.19
C HIS A 324 34.38 17.13 25.39
N ALA A 325 33.76 17.69 26.43
CA ALA A 325 32.32 17.60 26.69
C ALA A 325 31.44 18.14 25.54
N LEU A 326 31.82 19.22 24.87
CA LEU A 326 31.06 19.80 23.77
C LEU A 326 31.13 18.92 22.51
N ILE A 327 32.33 18.41 22.18
CA ILE A 327 32.53 17.47 21.06
C ILE A 327 31.77 16.16 21.33
N PHE A 328 31.81 15.67 22.57
CA PHE A 328 31.03 14.51 22.99
C PHE A 328 29.52 14.74 22.85
N THR A 329 29.02 15.89 23.32
CA THR A 329 27.60 16.24 23.19
C THR A 329 27.19 16.37 21.73
N TYR A 330 28.04 16.98 20.88
CA TYR A 330 27.78 17.12 19.45
C TYR A 330 27.64 15.76 18.76
N GLY A 331 28.64 14.90 18.90
CA GLY A 331 28.65 13.60 18.23
C GLY A 331 27.53 12.67 18.72
N THR A 332 27.20 12.71 20.01
CA THR A 332 26.09 11.93 20.58
C THR A 332 24.74 12.43 20.08
N VAL A 333 24.47 13.74 20.14
CA VAL A 333 23.20 14.33 19.67
C VAL A 333 22.99 14.03 18.19
N CYS A 334 24.02 14.25 17.37
CA CYS A 334 23.94 14.03 15.93
C CYS A 334 23.69 12.55 15.60
N SER A 335 24.36 11.63 16.29
CA SER A 335 24.13 10.20 16.08
C SER A 335 22.72 9.78 16.48
N ILE A 336 22.21 10.24 17.62
CA ILE A 336 20.84 9.95 18.04
C ILE A 336 19.83 10.52 17.04
N GLU A 337 20.05 11.73 16.54
CA GLU A 337 19.21 12.37 15.54
C GLU A 337 19.15 11.53 14.25
N VAL A 338 20.29 11.22 13.65
CA VAL A 338 20.38 10.41 12.43
C VAL A 338 19.67 9.08 12.63
N LEU A 339 19.89 8.40 13.76
CA LEU A 339 19.24 7.13 14.08
C LEU A 339 17.72 7.25 14.25
N CYS A 340 17.24 8.33 14.87
CA CYS A 340 15.80 8.60 14.99
C CYS A 340 15.15 8.87 13.62
N MET A 341 15.81 9.63 12.75
CA MET A 341 15.32 9.91 11.40
C MET A 341 15.33 8.67 10.51
N LEU A 342 16.37 7.85 10.59
CA LEU A 342 16.45 6.57 9.89
C LEU A 342 15.37 5.61 10.38
N LEU A 343 15.17 5.50 11.69
CA LEU A 343 14.12 4.67 12.26
C LEU A 343 12.74 5.13 11.78
N CYS A 344 12.45 6.44 11.83
CA CYS A 344 11.20 6.99 11.31
C CYS A 344 11.02 6.66 9.82
N MET A 345 12.04 6.89 9.00
CA MET A 345 12.02 6.62 7.57
C MET A 345 11.74 5.13 7.28
N LEU A 346 12.43 4.22 7.97
CA LEU A 346 12.25 2.78 7.84
C LEU A 346 10.83 2.38 8.27
N VAL A 347 10.34 2.84 9.41
CA VAL A 347 8.98 2.49 9.86
C VAL A 347 7.91 3.04 8.90
N CYS A 348 8.06 4.28 8.41
CA CYS A 348 7.15 4.85 7.41
C CYS A 348 7.11 4.02 6.12
N MET A 349 8.26 3.50 5.69
CA MET A 349 8.37 2.62 4.54
C MET A 349 7.63 1.30 4.76
N MET A 350 7.80 0.70 5.92
CA MET A 350 7.13 -0.55 6.26
C MET A 350 5.62 -0.38 6.30
N LEU A 351 5.15 0.75 6.85
CA LEU A 351 3.74 1.12 6.83
C LEU A 351 3.21 1.31 5.41
N LEU A 352 3.98 1.96 4.53
CA LEU A 352 3.63 2.12 3.13
C LEU A 352 3.55 0.80 2.36
N LEU A 353 4.46 -0.14 2.66
CA LEU A 353 4.40 -1.48 2.09
C LEU A 353 3.19 -2.25 2.60
N ALA A 354 2.93 -2.18 3.91
CA ALA A 354 1.78 -2.83 4.52
C ALA A 354 0.45 -2.30 3.98
N THR A 355 0.32 -0.97 3.79
CA THR A 355 -0.89 -0.40 3.18
C THR A 355 -1.04 -0.81 1.72
N ALA A 356 0.05 -0.90 0.96
CA ALA A 356 0.02 -1.39 -0.41
C ALA A 356 -0.41 -2.88 -0.47
N GLN A 357 0.03 -3.70 0.48
CA GLN A 357 -0.41 -5.09 0.60
C GLN A 357 -1.89 -5.18 0.98
N PHE A 358 -2.35 -4.39 1.96
CA PHE A 358 -3.76 -4.32 2.33
C PHE A 358 -4.63 -3.95 1.14
N THR A 359 -4.26 -2.92 0.38
CA THR A 359 -5.01 -2.55 -0.83
C THR A 359 -5.09 -3.66 -1.87
N ASN A 360 -4.15 -4.62 -1.85
CA ASN A 360 -4.21 -5.77 -2.74
C ASN A 360 -5.13 -6.87 -2.18
N SER A 361 -4.94 -7.24 -0.90
CA SER A 361 -5.70 -8.34 -0.28
C SER A 361 -7.18 -8.02 -0.10
N THR A 362 -7.49 -6.80 0.34
CA THR A 362 -8.86 -6.41 0.66
C THR A 362 -9.68 -6.26 -0.62
N LEU A 363 -9.06 -5.78 -1.71
CA LEU A 363 -9.73 -5.66 -2.99
C LEU A 363 -10.03 -7.00 -3.64
N GLU A 364 -9.16 -8.00 -3.48
CA GLU A 364 -9.39 -9.37 -3.98
C GLU A 364 -10.42 -10.13 -3.14
N GLY A 365 -10.40 -9.94 -1.82
CA GLY A 365 -11.32 -10.57 -0.87
C GLY A 365 -12.74 -9.99 -0.93
N ASP A 366 -12.88 -8.66 -0.91
CA ASP A 366 -14.18 -7.99 -0.85
C ASP A 366 -14.99 -8.17 -2.13
N ILE A 367 -14.35 -8.29 -3.31
CA ILE A 367 -15.07 -8.59 -4.56
C ILE A 367 -15.74 -9.98 -4.51
N ARG A 368 -15.19 -10.93 -3.73
CA ARG A 368 -15.69 -12.31 -3.65
C ARG A 368 -16.59 -12.57 -2.43
N ALA A 369 -16.42 -11.81 -1.35
CA ALA A 369 -17.06 -12.08 -0.06
C ALA A 369 -18.13 -11.05 0.35
N LEU A 370 -18.47 -10.06 -0.49
CA LEU A 370 -19.57 -9.13 -0.23
C LEU A 370 -20.94 -9.81 -0.34
N ASP A 371 -21.25 -10.66 0.64
CA ASP A 371 -22.62 -10.89 1.07
C ASP A 371 -23.01 -9.70 1.96
N VAL A 372 -24.04 -8.97 1.54
CA VAL A 372 -24.23 -7.52 1.80
C VAL A 372 -24.80 -7.23 3.20
N SER A 373 -25.16 -8.25 3.98
CA SER A 373 -25.99 -8.06 5.17
C SER A 373 -25.26 -7.56 6.43
N GLU A 374 -23.93 -7.64 6.50
CA GLU A 374 -23.17 -7.27 7.70
C GLU A 374 -22.05 -6.26 7.44
N LEU A 375 -22.25 -5.33 6.48
CA LEU A 375 -21.32 -4.23 6.30
C LEU A 375 -21.40 -3.27 7.50
N SER A 376 -20.62 -3.59 8.53
CA SER A 376 -20.49 -2.82 9.76
C SER A 376 -20.18 -1.35 9.48
N VAL A 377 -20.61 -0.46 10.36
CA VAL A 377 -20.48 1.00 10.21
C VAL A 377 -19.02 1.46 10.14
N VAL A 378 -18.08 0.62 10.57
CA VAL A 378 -16.65 0.92 10.64
C VAL A 378 -15.94 0.46 9.36
N SER A 379 -15.14 1.34 8.74
CA SER A 379 -14.40 0.95 7.54
C SER A 379 -13.34 -0.12 7.85
N PRO A 380 -13.25 -1.19 7.03
CA PRO A 380 -12.32 -2.30 7.24
C PRO A 380 -10.87 -1.83 7.29
N PHE A 381 -10.52 -0.82 6.49
CA PHE A 381 -9.20 -0.21 6.52
C PHE A 381 -8.87 0.42 7.88
N SER A 382 -9.82 1.14 8.51
CA SER A 382 -9.57 1.79 9.80
C SER A 382 -9.35 0.76 10.90
N LEU A 383 -10.14 -0.33 10.90
CA LEU A 383 -9.98 -1.42 11.86
C LEU A 383 -8.64 -2.14 11.67
N TRP A 384 -8.29 -2.47 10.42
CA TRP A 384 -7.01 -3.08 10.10
C TRP A 384 -5.83 -2.18 10.48
N TRP A 385 -5.92 -0.89 10.17
CA TRP A 385 -4.89 0.10 10.50
C TRP A 385 -4.71 0.20 12.01
N LEU A 386 -5.81 0.33 12.76
CA LEU A 386 -5.79 0.42 14.22
C LEU A 386 -5.12 -0.82 14.84
N LYS A 387 -5.43 -2.02 14.32
CA LYS A 387 -4.91 -3.29 14.85
C LYS A 387 -3.46 -3.55 14.48
N THR A 388 -3.02 -3.16 13.28
CA THR A 388 -1.75 -3.63 12.69
C THR A 388 -0.69 -2.52 12.61
N CYS A 389 -1.12 -1.29 12.31
CA CYS A 389 -0.26 -0.20 11.91
C CYS A 389 -0.09 0.88 12.98
N GLU A 390 -1.08 1.04 13.87
CA GLU A 390 -1.12 2.16 14.83
C GLU A 390 0.12 2.24 15.73
N ASP A 391 0.56 1.12 16.31
CA ASP A 391 1.75 1.10 17.16
C ASP A 391 3.02 1.51 16.40
N SER A 392 3.15 1.05 15.16
CA SER A 392 4.28 1.38 14.30
C SER A 392 4.22 2.84 13.86
N TRP A 393 3.02 3.35 13.57
CA TRP A 393 2.81 4.77 13.27
C TRP A 393 3.20 5.64 14.45
N LEU A 394 2.71 5.35 15.65
CA LEU A 394 3.06 6.08 16.87
C LEU A 394 4.56 6.04 17.17
N LEU A 395 5.22 4.91 16.89
CA LEU A 395 6.67 4.81 16.98
C LEU A 395 7.36 5.76 15.99
N SER A 396 6.94 5.77 14.73
CA SER A 396 7.51 6.67 13.72
C SER A 396 7.28 8.14 14.06
N GLU A 397 6.11 8.48 14.59
CA GLU A 397 5.77 9.84 15.04
C GLU A 397 6.64 10.27 16.22
N ARG A 398 6.84 9.39 17.21
CA ARG A 398 7.74 9.65 18.33
C ARG A 398 9.17 9.83 17.84
N ALA A 399 9.68 8.93 17.00
CA ALA A 399 11.02 9.00 16.45
C ALA A 399 11.24 10.30 15.66
N PHE A 400 10.28 10.70 14.81
CA PHE A 400 10.32 11.97 14.10
C PHE A 400 10.34 13.17 15.05
N ARG A 401 9.49 13.17 16.07
CA ARG A 401 9.42 14.27 17.04
C ARG A 401 10.74 14.45 17.80
N TRP A 402 11.33 13.34 18.25
CA TRP A 402 12.62 13.35 18.93
C TRP A 402 13.73 13.79 17.98
N GLY A 403 13.81 13.21 16.78
CA GLY A 403 14.79 13.59 15.77
C GLY A 403 14.71 15.09 15.44
N TYR A 404 13.51 15.60 15.17
CA TYR A 404 13.32 17.01 14.80
C TYR A 404 13.70 17.96 15.95
N GLY A 405 13.41 17.58 17.20
CA GLY A 405 13.88 18.32 18.38
C GLY A 405 15.40 18.30 18.51
N LEU A 406 16.02 17.15 18.24
CA LEU A 406 17.47 16.98 18.27
C LEU A 406 18.17 17.81 17.19
N THR A 407 17.58 18.01 16.01
CA THR A 407 18.13 18.90 14.97
C THR A 407 18.39 20.31 15.50
N TYR A 408 17.48 20.88 16.31
CA TYR A 408 17.70 22.19 16.92
C TYR A 408 18.80 22.16 17.97
N ILE A 409 18.85 21.11 18.80
CA ILE A 409 19.92 20.94 19.79
C ILE A 409 21.27 20.80 19.07
N GLN A 410 21.31 20.06 17.98
CA GLN A 410 22.49 19.91 17.13
C GLN A 410 22.94 21.27 16.59
N LEU A 411 22.03 22.09 16.04
CA LEU A 411 22.36 23.44 15.56
C LEU A 411 22.90 24.35 16.66
N VAL A 412 22.36 24.26 17.88
CA VAL A 412 22.90 24.97 19.04
C VAL A 412 24.32 24.51 19.31
N VAL A 413 24.54 23.22 19.52
CA VAL A 413 25.87 22.68 19.85
C VAL A 413 26.87 22.98 18.73
N LEU A 414 26.45 22.86 17.47
CA LEU A 414 27.24 23.22 16.29
C LEU A 414 27.68 24.69 16.33
N SER A 415 26.77 25.61 16.66
CA SER A 415 27.11 27.03 16.77
C SER A 415 28.17 27.28 17.86
N TRP A 416 28.10 26.54 18.98
CA TRP A 416 29.12 26.61 20.04
C TRP A 416 30.47 26.05 19.57
N VAL A 417 30.47 24.96 18.81
CA VAL A 417 31.70 24.35 18.27
C VAL A 417 32.38 25.29 17.27
N GLN A 418 31.61 25.87 16.34
CA GLN A 418 32.14 26.65 15.23
C GLN A 418 32.43 28.12 15.61
N PHE A 419 31.50 28.80 16.29
CA PHE A 419 31.61 30.23 16.56
C PHE A 419 32.06 30.58 17.97
N GLY A 420 32.18 29.60 18.87
CA GLY A 420 32.52 29.81 20.29
C GLY A 420 33.80 30.60 20.50
N LYS A 421 34.76 30.52 19.58
CA LYS A 421 36.01 31.28 19.63
C LYS A 421 35.93 32.67 19.00
N HIS A 422 35.04 32.87 18.03
CA HIS A 422 35.02 34.08 17.20
C HIS A 422 34.07 35.14 17.76
N SER A 423 32.88 34.74 18.20
CA SER A 423 31.87 35.69 18.68
C SER A 423 30.88 35.01 19.62
N LEU A 424 30.99 35.31 20.92
CA LEU A 424 30.00 34.85 21.91
C LEU A 424 28.59 35.35 21.58
N ALA A 425 28.49 36.56 21.02
CA ALA A 425 27.21 37.18 20.69
C ALA A 425 26.44 36.41 19.60
N SER A 426 27.12 35.90 18.57
CA SER A 426 26.46 35.10 17.52
C SER A 426 25.96 33.76 18.08
N VAL A 427 26.77 33.09 18.90
CA VAL A 427 26.41 31.82 19.54
C VAL A 427 25.21 31.96 20.46
N VAL A 428 25.18 32.99 21.31
CA VAL A 428 24.04 33.27 22.20
C VAL A 428 22.79 33.57 21.38
N THR A 429 22.91 34.35 20.30
CA THR A 429 21.78 34.66 19.42
C THR A 429 21.20 33.41 18.77
N ILE A 430 22.05 32.55 18.19
CA ILE A 430 21.62 31.28 17.59
C ILE A 430 20.98 30.37 18.64
N THR A 431 21.56 30.30 19.85
CA THR A 431 21.03 29.50 20.96
C THR A 431 19.62 29.97 21.37
N VAL A 432 19.42 31.28 21.53
CA VAL A 432 18.11 31.85 21.88
C VAL A 432 17.10 31.56 20.79
N VAL A 433 17.46 31.82 19.52
CA VAL A 433 16.56 31.58 18.38
C VAL A 433 16.16 30.11 18.28
N CYS A 434 17.12 29.18 18.34
CA CYS A 434 16.84 27.74 18.29
C CYS A 434 16.00 27.28 19.49
N THR A 435 16.24 27.82 20.69
CA THR A 435 15.44 27.50 21.88
C THR A 435 14.00 27.99 21.75
N VAL A 436 13.79 29.20 21.20
CA VAL A 436 12.44 29.72 20.92
C VAL A 436 11.72 28.84 19.90
N PHE A 437 12.39 28.43 18.82
CA PHE A 437 11.81 27.51 17.83
C PHE A 437 11.52 26.13 18.42
N LEU A 438 12.39 25.59 19.27
CA LEU A 438 12.18 24.32 19.95
C LEU A 438 10.95 24.38 20.87
N VAL A 439 10.83 25.45 21.67
CA VAL A 439 9.67 25.68 22.53
C VAL A 439 8.41 25.86 21.70
N TYR A 440 8.45 26.63 20.62
CA TYR A 440 7.33 26.79 19.70
C TYR A 440 6.92 25.46 19.06
N TYR A 441 7.88 24.67 18.59
CA TYR A 441 7.64 23.34 18.03
C TYR A 441 6.96 22.43 19.05
N HIS A 442 7.50 22.35 20.27
CA HIS A 442 6.96 21.48 21.31
C HIS A 442 5.60 21.94 21.85
N THR A 443 5.36 23.25 21.95
CA THR A 443 4.10 23.78 22.50
C THR A 443 3.00 23.86 21.45
N TYR A 444 3.30 24.34 20.23
CA TYR A 444 2.31 24.57 19.19
C TYR A 444 2.19 23.37 18.23
N VAL A 445 3.31 22.92 17.66
CA VAL A 445 3.27 21.88 16.62
C VAL A 445 2.90 20.54 17.23
N VAL A 446 3.58 20.13 18.30
CA VAL A 446 3.31 18.82 18.96
C VAL A 446 1.91 18.76 19.56
N SER A 447 1.42 19.84 20.18
CA SER A 447 0.06 19.87 20.71
C SER A 447 -0.97 19.77 19.59
N LYS A 448 -0.85 20.59 18.54
CA LYS A 448 -1.74 20.58 17.38
C LYS A 448 -1.67 19.24 16.65
N TRP A 449 -0.49 18.63 16.56
CA TRP A 449 -0.32 17.29 16.02
C TRP A 449 -1.04 16.24 16.86
N ARG A 450 -1.02 16.30 18.19
CA ARG A 450 -1.82 15.38 19.02
C ARG A 450 -3.33 15.57 18.80
N TYR A 451 -3.77 16.81 18.60
CA TYR A 451 -5.17 17.09 18.27
C TYR A 451 -5.55 16.58 16.88
N LEU A 452 -4.66 16.72 15.88
CA LEU A 452 -4.89 16.21 14.54
C LEU A 452 -4.70 14.69 14.44
N ALA A 453 -3.80 14.08 15.20
CA ALA A 453 -3.61 12.63 15.25
C ALA A 453 -4.84 11.97 15.89
N LYS A 454 -5.48 12.64 16.85
CA LYS A 454 -6.88 12.43 17.22
C LYS A 454 -7.82 12.98 16.14
N PHE A 455 -7.65 12.55 14.87
CA PHE A 455 -8.77 12.64 13.93
C PHE A 455 -9.96 11.94 14.58
N PRO A 456 -11.18 12.43 14.39
CA PRO A 456 -12.35 11.76 14.90
C PRO A 456 -12.40 10.39 14.21
N THR A 457 -11.92 9.37 14.90
CA THR A 457 -12.75 8.18 15.08
C THR A 457 -14.09 8.75 15.55
N ALA A 458 -15.00 9.08 14.62
CA ALA A 458 -16.38 9.42 14.95
C ALA A 458 -16.80 8.44 16.04
N PRO A 459 -17.29 8.90 17.21
CA PRO A 459 -17.16 8.25 18.50
C PRO A 459 -17.37 6.73 18.41
N VAL A 460 -16.28 6.02 18.12
CA VAL A 460 -16.27 4.57 18.01
C VAL A 460 -16.52 4.01 19.40
N SER A 461 -16.33 4.78 20.48
CA SER A 461 -16.76 4.41 21.82
C SER A 461 -18.26 4.15 21.90
N ASN A 462 -19.10 4.95 21.24
CA ASN A 462 -20.55 4.77 21.29
C ASN A 462 -20.99 3.61 20.38
N GLU A 463 -20.34 3.43 19.22
CA GLU A 463 -20.64 2.33 18.30
C GLU A 463 -20.03 0.98 18.73
N MET A 464 -18.83 0.94 19.30
CA MET A 464 -18.25 -0.25 19.92
C MET A 464 -18.96 -0.62 21.23
N GLN A 465 -19.44 0.36 22.02
CA GLN A 465 -20.36 0.05 23.13
C GLN A 465 -21.65 -0.56 22.60
N LEU A 466 -22.21 -0.04 21.50
CA LEU A 466 -23.41 -0.61 20.87
C LEU A 466 -23.17 -2.02 20.33
N VAL A 467 -22.03 -2.26 19.64
CA VAL A 467 -21.67 -3.59 19.11
C VAL A 467 -21.40 -4.57 20.24
N ALA A 468 -20.71 -4.16 21.31
CA ALA A 468 -20.52 -4.98 22.50
C ALA A 468 -21.85 -5.26 23.24
N GLU A 469 -22.78 -4.30 23.29
CA GLU A 469 -24.15 -4.52 23.81
C GLU A 469 -24.97 -5.46 22.92
N VAL A 470 -24.83 -5.37 21.59
CA VAL A 470 -25.54 -6.23 20.65
C VAL A 470 -24.98 -7.65 20.68
N GLU A 471 -23.66 -7.84 20.70
CA GLU A 471 -23.02 -9.16 20.87
C GLU A 471 -23.36 -9.78 22.24
N ALA A 472 -23.37 -8.98 23.31
CA ALA A 472 -23.78 -9.45 24.65
C ALA A 472 -25.26 -9.88 24.70
N ASN A 473 -26.13 -9.22 23.94
CA ASN A 473 -27.55 -9.57 23.88
C ASN A 473 -27.85 -10.75 22.95
N TYR A 474 -27.08 -10.96 21.87
CA TYR A 474 -27.26 -12.10 20.96
C TYR A 474 -26.57 -13.39 21.44
N GLY A 475 -25.55 -13.30 22.30
CA GLY A 475 -24.88 -14.47 22.89
C GLY A 475 -25.62 -15.09 24.09
N ALA A 476 -26.75 -14.52 24.51
CA ALA A 476 -27.52 -14.95 25.69
C ALA A 476 -28.86 -15.65 25.36
N SER A 477 -29.19 -15.87 24.07
CA SER A 477 -30.28 -16.77 23.63
C SER A 477 -29.73 -18.01 22.96
#